data_AF-A0A521T529-F1
#
_entry.id   AF-A0A521T529-F1
#
_cell.length_a   1.000
_cell.length_b   1.000
_cell.length_c   1.000
_cell.angle_alpha   90.00
_cell.angle_beta   90.00
_cell.angle_gamma   90.00
#
_symmetry.space_group_name_H-M   'P 1'
#
loop_
_entity.id
_entity.type
_entity.pdbx_description
1 polymer ?
#
loop_
_entity_poly.entity_id
_entity_poly.type
_entity_poly.pdbx_seq_one_letter_code
_entity_poly.pdbx_strand_id
1 'polypeptide(L)'
;MNISTNARVANLDGREDLATQIVYRLVSEGKSTLVIGLRGFGKTTFLKTIYADRNNLSPAENLAFVYVDALRFSIDESYASLFWGEILELAVKAFGRKSIRETGDAFRDLELFLASSSSRLVMLIDNIDVYLESVDVSDIRKIRHITDSELKNRLLFIATSSHGPSQMMSHGAISQLNESPFYDCDVVYLPLLTTREISAISSERGLSLSEADLSFIEWMTGGHPYLLGIVLEYVKTNLARNNAESTPLDTEFLHRHLLIDERVIWLCRTLAEQLPLSQLKVLDELINSENEQNRHQVDLVIADKLEHNSKLVTFEAMKGYTVFSRLFLETRRSDILHEDQSVEHIIPYGQPILRNLKSQSPFELDEQHGIVSLGIRMISLTKLETRLLSYMLARKNTLCTQEELLKNVWPPGRNEKVVERTINRLREKIEIDAKVPEYLINLKGKGYKLLTPSDPSN
;
A
#
# COMPACT_ATOMS: atom_id res chain seq x y z
N MET A 1 -5.69 31.58 10.02
CA MET A 1 -4.29 32.02 9.81
C MET A 1 -4.06 32.11 8.32
N ASN A 2 -3.70 33.29 7.81
CA ASN A 2 -3.47 33.50 6.37
C ASN A 2 -2.21 32.73 5.95
N ILE A 3 -2.40 31.65 5.20
CA ILE A 3 -1.32 30.84 4.59
C ILE A 3 -0.81 31.62 3.37
N SER A 4 0.15 32.53 3.59
CA SER A 4 0.88 33.20 2.52
C SER A 4 2.34 32.74 2.50
N THR A 5 2.56 31.51 2.01
CA THR A 5 3.88 31.02 1.62
C THR A 5 3.72 30.12 0.39
N ASN A 6 4.56 30.36 -0.62
CA ASN A 6 4.49 29.83 -2.00
C ASN A 6 4.68 28.31 -2.16
N ALA A 7 4.60 27.52 -1.09
CA ALA A 7 4.76 26.07 -1.11
C ALA A 7 3.38 25.41 -1.08
N ARG A 8 2.73 25.25 -2.23
CA ARG A 8 1.47 24.49 -2.36
C ARG A 8 1.75 23.18 -3.05
N VAL A 9 1.24 22.09 -2.49
CA VAL A 9 1.23 20.78 -3.16
C VAL A 9 -0.09 20.66 -3.92
N ALA A 10 -0.04 20.41 -5.23
CA ALA A 10 -1.23 20.23 -6.06
C ALA A 10 -1.47 18.75 -6.42
N ASN A 11 -2.70 18.43 -6.88
CA ASN A 11 -3.10 17.13 -7.43
C ASN A 11 -2.99 15.97 -6.41
N LEU A 12 -3.57 16.15 -5.23
CA LEU A 12 -3.50 15.18 -4.15
C LEU A 12 -4.89 14.73 -3.69
N ASP A 13 -5.81 14.59 -4.65
CA ASP A 13 -7.15 14.05 -4.43
C ASP A 13 -7.83 14.66 -3.18
N GLY A 14 -7.79 15.97 -3.03
CA GLY A 14 -8.43 16.70 -1.92
C GLY A 14 -7.54 16.92 -0.67
N ARG A 15 -6.37 16.29 -0.61
CA ARG A 15 -5.43 16.37 0.53
C ARG A 15 -4.33 17.42 0.36
N GLU A 16 -4.50 18.35 -0.55
CA GLU A 16 -3.55 19.43 -0.85
C GLU A 16 -3.26 20.27 0.39
N ASP A 17 -4.29 20.59 1.18
CA ASP A 17 -4.15 21.39 2.39
C ASP A 17 -3.30 20.67 3.45
N LEU A 18 -3.53 19.36 3.65
CA LEU A 18 -2.76 18.54 4.57
C LEU A 18 -1.30 18.45 4.14
N ALA A 19 -1.06 18.15 2.86
CA ALA A 19 0.29 18.08 2.30
C ALA A 19 1.02 19.41 2.41
N THR A 20 0.33 20.51 2.12
CA THR A 20 0.86 21.88 2.23
C THR A 20 1.23 22.21 3.68
N GLN A 21 0.42 21.81 4.67
CA GLN A 21 0.75 22.01 6.08
C GLN A 21 1.97 21.20 6.53
N ILE A 22 2.07 19.93 6.11
CA ILE A 22 3.24 19.08 6.43
C ILE A 22 4.50 19.68 5.82
N VAL A 23 4.47 20.02 4.53
CA VAL A 23 5.61 20.62 3.84
C VAL A 23 5.99 21.96 4.49
N TYR A 24 5.01 22.80 4.83
CA TYR A 24 5.29 24.07 5.52
C TYR A 24 6.08 23.84 6.81
N ARG A 25 5.60 22.98 7.71
CA ARG A 25 6.31 22.70 8.98
C ARG A 25 7.70 22.10 8.75
N LEU A 26 7.83 21.22 7.76
CA LEU A 26 9.12 20.65 7.41
C LEU A 26 10.12 21.74 6.98
N VAL A 27 9.69 22.63 6.09
CA VAL A 27 10.52 23.72 5.55
C VAL A 27 10.80 24.75 6.65
N SER A 28 9.77 25.37 7.22
CA SER A 28 9.91 26.51 8.13
C SER A 28 10.35 26.14 9.55
N GLU A 29 9.94 24.98 10.06
CA GLU A 29 10.20 24.57 11.45
C GLU A 29 11.26 23.47 11.56
N GLY A 30 11.67 22.85 10.43
CA GLY A 30 12.59 21.71 10.45
C GLY A 30 12.02 20.49 11.15
N LYS A 31 10.70 20.31 11.09
CA LYS A 31 10.03 19.17 11.69
C LYS A 31 9.84 18.04 10.69
N SER A 32 10.43 16.89 11.00
CA SER A 32 10.11 15.63 10.30
C SER A 32 8.68 15.19 10.62
N THR A 33 8.10 14.38 9.73
CA THR A 33 6.72 13.91 9.87
C THR A 33 6.58 12.42 9.58
N LEU A 34 5.87 11.70 10.43
CA LEU A 34 5.43 10.33 10.22
C LEU A 34 3.95 10.33 9.82
N VAL A 35 3.68 9.93 8.59
CA VAL A 35 2.35 9.84 7.98
C VAL A 35 1.81 8.41 8.13
N ILE A 36 0.79 8.25 8.97
CA ILE A 36 0.17 6.96 9.24
C ILE A 36 -1.13 6.84 8.46
N GLY A 37 -1.40 5.66 7.94
CA GLY A 37 -2.70 5.34 7.37
C GLY A 37 -2.81 3.85 7.11
N LEU A 38 -4.02 3.32 7.03
CA LEU A 38 -4.19 1.91 6.72
C LEU A 38 -3.85 1.62 5.24
N ARG A 39 -3.95 0.36 4.84
CA ARG A 39 -3.70 -0.01 3.45
C ARG A 39 -4.71 0.68 2.52
N GLY A 40 -4.25 1.17 1.38
CA GLY A 40 -5.13 1.84 0.40
C GLY A 40 -5.57 3.27 0.77
N PHE A 41 -5.12 3.82 1.91
CA PHE A 41 -5.36 5.22 2.29
C PHE A 41 -4.54 6.23 1.47
N GLY A 42 -3.87 5.83 0.38
CA GLY A 42 -3.15 6.76 -0.50
C GLY A 42 -1.81 7.28 0.04
N LYS A 43 -1.18 6.59 1.00
CA LYS A 43 0.15 6.95 1.57
C LYS A 43 1.23 7.12 0.49
N THR A 44 1.36 6.13 -0.39
CA THR A 44 2.34 6.15 -1.50
C THR A 44 2.04 7.28 -2.48
N THR A 45 0.77 7.46 -2.87
CA THR A 45 0.35 8.56 -3.75
C THR A 45 0.67 9.91 -3.10
N PHE A 46 0.43 10.05 -1.80
CA PHE A 46 0.74 11.25 -1.04
C PHE A 46 2.23 11.61 -1.11
N LEU A 47 3.13 10.67 -0.79
CA LEU A 47 4.57 10.91 -0.88
C LEU A 47 5.04 11.18 -2.31
N LYS A 48 4.56 10.40 -3.29
CA LYS A 48 4.97 10.57 -4.70
C LYS A 48 4.52 11.91 -5.26
N THR A 49 3.38 12.42 -4.85
CA THR A 49 2.88 13.73 -5.29
C THR A 49 3.74 14.86 -4.71
N ILE A 50 4.06 14.80 -3.42
CA ILE A 50 5.04 15.73 -2.80
C ILE A 50 6.39 15.65 -3.53
N TYR A 51 6.87 14.44 -3.84
CA TYR A 51 8.12 14.28 -4.58
C TYR A 51 8.03 14.86 -6.00
N ALA A 52 6.91 14.67 -6.70
CA ALA A 52 6.71 15.20 -8.04
C ALA A 52 6.79 16.74 -8.05
N ASP A 53 6.22 17.37 -7.02
CA ASP A 53 6.15 18.83 -6.89
C ASP A 53 7.39 19.46 -6.21
N ARG A 54 8.38 18.65 -5.82
CA ARG A 54 9.57 19.05 -5.03
C ARG A 54 10.28 20.32 -5.48
N ASN A 55 10.29 20.61 -6.79
CA ASN A 55 10.97 21.80 -7.34
C ASN A 55 10.22 23.11 -7.03
N ASN A 56 8.92 23.03 -6.75
CA ASN A 56 8.06 24.19 -6.46
C ASN A 56 7.87 24.40 -4.95
N LEU A 57 8.16 23.39 -4.12
CA LEU A 57 7.86 23.41 -2.68
C LEU A 57 8.80 24.30 -1.86
N SER A 58 9.98 24.65 -2.37
CA SER A 58 10.76 25.76 -1.81
C SER A 58 11.84 26.23 -2.78
N PRO A 59 11.56 27.23 -3.63
CA PRO A 59 12.58 27.81 -4.50
C PRO A 59 13.58 28.72 -3.75
N ALA A 60 13.28 29.09 -2.50
CA ALA A 60 14.10 30.00 -1.68
C ALA A 60 14.96 29.27 -0.64
N GLU A 61 14.55 28.09 -0.16
CA GLU A 61 15.41 27.25 0.68
C GLU A 61 16.15 26.24 -0.19
N ASN A 62 17.45 26.08 0.07
CA ASN A 62 18.30 25.13 -0.63
C ASN A 62 17.94 23.71 -0.14
N LEU A 63 16.82 23.15 -0.62
CA LEU A 63 16.32 21.83 -0.25
C LEU A 63 16.54 20.85 -1.38
N ALA A 64 17.09 19.69 -1.04
CA ALA A 64 17.18 18.54 -1.93
C ALA A 64 16.21 17.47 -1.44
N PHE A 65 15.42 16.90 -2.35
CA PHE A 65 14.48 15.83 -2.01
C PHE A 65 14.95 14.51 -2.60
N VAL A 66 14.82 13.43 -1.82
CA VAL A 66 15.01 12.05 -2.28
C VAL A 66 13.80 11.22 -1.94
N TYR A 67 13.49 10.23 -2.77
CA TYR A 67 12.40 9.29 -2.55
C TYR A 67 12.96 7.88 -2.44
N VAL A 68 12.54 7.14 -1.41
CA VAL A 68 12.96 5.77 -1.15
C VAL A 68 11.74 4.93 -0.77
N ASP A 69 11.64 3.73 -1.33
CA ASP A 69 10.63 2.74 -0.95
C ASP A 69 11.28 1.66 -0.06
N ALA A 70 10.95 1.67 1.23
CA ALA A 70 11.56 0.82 2.23
C ALA A 70 11.28 -0.68 2.00
N LEU A 71 10.22 -1.03 1.26
CA LEU A 71 9.92 -2.41 0.88
C LEU A 71 11.06 -3.10 0.11
N ARG A 72 11.95 -2.32 -0.53
CA ARG A 72 13.09 -2.87 -1.27
C ARG A 72 14.17 -3.47 -0.38
N PHE A 73 14.17 -3.14 0.92
CA PHE A 73 15.25 -3.47 1.84
C PHE A 73 14.83 -4.47 2.92
N SER A 74 13.56 -4.86 2.96
CA SER A 74 12.99 -5.68 4.04
C SER A 74 13.19 -7.19 3.88
N ILE A 75 14.10 -7.62 3.01
CA ILE A 75 14.27 -9.03 2.64
C ILE A 75 15.14 -9.76 3.67
N ASP A 76 16.27 -9.17 4.06
CA ASP A 76 17.16 -9.62 5.14
C ASP A 76 18.10 -8.47 5.60
N GLU A 77 18.81 -8.66 6.72
CA GLU A 77 19.74 -7.68 7.30
C GLU A 77 20.85 -7.21 6.33
N SER A 78 21.25 -8.04 5.36
CA SER A 78 22.27 -7.64 4.39
C SER A 78 21.74 -6.59 3.42
N TYR A 79 20.44 -6.61 3.09
CA TYR A 79 19.81 -5.58 2.26
C TYR A 79 19.47 -4.32 3.06
N ALA A 80 19.16 -4.46 4.34
CA ALA A 80 18.98 -3.32 5.24
C ALA A 80 20.22 -2.39 5.26
N SER A 81 21.42 -2.97 5.20
CA SER A 81 22.68 -2.21 5.11
C SER A 81 22.79 -1.32 3.85
N LEU A 82 22.04 -1.64 2.79
CA LEU A 82 22.00 -0.88 1.53
C LEU A 82 21.09 0.34 1.60
N PHE A 83 20.17 0.42 2.57
CA PHE A 83 19.20 1.51 2.69
C PHE A 83 19.88 2.88 2.73
N TRP A 84 20.86 3.04 3.61
CA TRP A 84 21.64 4.29 3.72
C TRP A 84 22.54 4.52 2.52
N GLY A 85 23.03 3.46 1.86
CA GLY A 85 23.78 3.55 0.61
C GLY A 85 22.95 4.14 -0.54
N GLU A 86 21.71 3.69 -0.70
CA GLU A 86 20.79 4.23 -1.72
C GLU A 86 20.44 5.70 -1.41
N ILE A 87 20.14 6.04 -0.15
CA ILE A 87 19.90 7.43 0.27
C ILE A 87 21.11 8.30 -0.06
N LEU A 88 22.31 7.85 0.26
CA LEU A 88 23.56 8.57 -0.02
C LEU A 88 23.75 8.82 -1.51
N GLU A 89 23.58 7.79 -2.34
CA GLU A 89 23.70 7.91 -3.80
C GLU A 89 22.67 8.88 -4.38
N LEU A 90 21.41 8.81 -3.91
CA LEU A 90 20.34 9.73 -4.31
C LEU A 90 20.64 11.16 -3.86
N ALA A 91 21.18 11.35 -2.66
CA ALA A 91 21.56 12.66 -2.14
C ALA A 91 22.68 13.28 -2.99
N VAL A 92 23.73 12.52 -3.35
CA VAL A 92 24.79 13.02 -4.24
C VAL A 92 24.24 13.54 -5.55
N LYS A 93 23.33 12.77 -6.16
CA LYS A 93 22.67 13.14 -7.42
C LYS A 93 21.81 14.39 -7.24
N ALA A 94 21.01 14.45 -6.18
CA ALA A 94 20.13 15.58 -5.91
C ALA A 94 20.89 16.90 -5.67
N PHE A 95 22.08 16.84 -5.08
CA PHE A 95 22.96 18.00 -4.85
C PHE A 95 23.90 18.29 -6.04
N GLY A 96 23.88 17.47 -7.11
CA GLY A 96 24.72 17.66 -8.30
C GLY A 96 26.23 17.46 -8.08
N ARG A 97 26.64 16.69 -7.07
CA ARG A 97 28.05 16.44 -6.75
C ARG A 97 28.56 15.17 -7.47
N LYS A 98 29.88 15.08 -7.71
CA LYS A 98 30.50 13.98 -8.48
C LYS A 98 30.99 12.81 -7.65
N SER A 99 31.32 13.01 -6.38
CA SER A 99 31.84 11.95 -5.51
C SER A 99 31.68 12.29 -4.02
N ILE A 100 31.73 11.26 -3.18
CA ILE A 100 31.87 11.36 -1.73
C ILE A 100 33.13 10.61 -1.33
N ARG A 101 33.65 10.94 -0.14
CA ARG A 101 34.69 10.17 0.51
C ARG A 101 34.04 8.96 1.20
N GLU A 102 34.38 7.76 0.77
CA GLU A 102 33.81 6.53 1.32
C GLU A 102 34.57 6.10 2.59
N THR A 103 33.89 6.02 3.73
CA THR A 103 34.43 5.47 4.97
C THR A 103 34.06 4.00 5.20
N GLY A 104 33.16 3.46 4.37
CA GLY A 104 32.62 2.11 4.49
C GLY A 104 31.34 2.04 5.34
N ASP A 105 30.93 3.15 5.96
CA ASP A 105 29.63 3.32 6.62
C ASP A 105 28.83 4.40 5.89
N ALA A 106 27.82 3.98 5.13
CA ALA A 106 27.03 4.87 4.28
C ALA A 106 26.27 5.94 5.08
N PHE A 107 25.88 5.65 6.34
CA PHE A 107 25.22 6.66 7.17
C PHE A 107 26.22 7.74 7.58
N ARG A 108 27.41 7.33 8.03
CA ARG A 108 28.47 8.28 8.37
C ARG A 108 28.92 9.13 7.19
N ASP A 109 28.99 8.52 6.01
CA ASP A 109 29.31 9.24 4.77
C ASP A 109 28.23 10.27 4.42
N LEU A 110 26.95 9.96 4.69
CA LEU A 110 25.84 10.91 4.58
C LEU A 110 25.98 12.08 5.56
N GLU A 111 26.34 11.82 6.81
CA GLU A 111 26.54 12.87 7.82
C GLU A 111 27.63 13.85 7.39
N LEU A 112 28.79 13.32 6.98
CA LEU A 112 29.92 14.13 6.50
C LEU A 112 29.56 14.92 5.24
N PHE A 113 28.80 14.29 4.33
CA PHE A 113 28.31 14.93 3.12
C PHE A 113 27.42 16.14 3.45
N LEU A 114 26.45 15.98 4.34
CA LEU A 114 25.53 17.05 4.74
C LEU A 114 26.20 18.13 5.59
N ALA A 115 27.20 17.78 6.41
CA ALA A 115 28.00 18.76 7.17
C ALA A 115 28.73 19.74 6.22
N SER A 116 29.19 19.25 5.07
CA SER A 116 29.87 20.03 4.03
C SER A 116 28.93 20.80 3.07
N SER A 117 27.61 20.73 3.28
CA SER A 117 26.63 21.41 2.44
C SER A 117 25.89 22.51 3.20
N SER A 118 25.50 23.56 2.48
CA SER A 118 24.55 24.57 2.96
C SER A 118 23.10 24.18 2.69
N SER A 119 22.85 23.17 1.84
CA SER A 119 21.52 22.64 1.57
C SER A 119 21.08 21.62 2.60
N ARG A 120 19.77 21.51 2.84
CA ARG A 120 19.14 20.48 3.67
C ARG A 120 18.64 19.35 2.77
N LEU A 121 18.71 18.11 3.25
CA LEU A 121 18.17 16.93 2.58
C LEU A 121 16.84 16.54 3.21
N VAL A 122 15.83 16.33 2.37
CA VAL A 122 14.50 15.84 2.75
C VAL A 122 14.30 14.45 2.16
N MET A 123 14.10 13.47 3.03
CA MET A 123 13.87 12.08 2.65
C MET A 123 12.37 11.77 2.67
N LEU A 124 11.82 11.37 1.53
CA LEU A 124 10.47 10.84 1.42
C LEU A 124 10.56 9.31 1.46
N ILE A 125 10.23 8.71 2.59
CA ILE A 125 10.44 7.28 2.83
C ILE A 125 9.08 6.57 2.87
N ASP A 126 8.79 5.76 1.86
CA ASP A 126 7.55 4.99 1.82
C ASP A 126 7.70 3.67 2.60
N ASN A 127 6.69 3.29 3.40
CA ASN A 127 6.61 2.02 4.14
C ASN A 127 7.74 1.78 5.16
N ILE A 128 8.10 2.80 5.95
CA ILE A 128 9.24 2.75 6.88
C ILE A 128 9.13 1.61 7.90
N ASP A 129 7.92 1.23 8.33
CA ASP A 129 7.66 0.10 9.24
C ASP A 129 8.35 -1.18 8.77
N VAL A 130 8.29 -1.47 7.47
CA VAL A 130 8.82 -2.70 6.91
C VAL A 130 10.36 -2.72 6.97
N TYR A 131 11.01 -1.57 6.81
CA TYR A 131 12.45 -1.45 7.06
C TYR A 131 12.75 -1.69 8.54
N LEU A 132 12.03 -1.04 9.45
CA LEU A 132 12.29 -1.14 10.90
C LEU A 132 12.10 -2.55 11.46
N GLU A 133 11.19 -3.33 10.89
CA GLU A 133 10.98 -4.74 11.24
C GLU A 133 12.14 -5.65 10.82
N SER A 134 12.91 -5.23 9.82
CA SER A 134 13.96 -6.03 9.16
C SER A 134 15.39 -5.73 9.64
N VAL A 135 15.56 -4.74 10.52
CA VAL A 135 16.87 -4.22 10.94
C VAL A 135 17.12 -4.41 12.43
N ASP A 136 18.38 -4.25 12.83
CA ASP A 136 18.78 -4.29 14.23
C ASP A 136 18.56 -2.96 14.96
N VAL A 137 18.76 -2.96 16.27
CA VAL A 137 18.64 -1.77 17.12
C VAL A 137 19.62 -0.66 16.72
N SER A 138 20.77 -1.01 16.15
CA SER A 138 21.80 -0.03 15.78
C SER A 138 21.35 0.83 14.60
N ASP A 139 20.69 0.24 13.61
CA ASP A 139 20.12 0.95 12.46
C ASP A 139 18.89 1.78 12.85
N ILE A 140 18.04 1.28 13.76
CA ILE A 140 16.90 2.06 14.26
C ILE A 140 17.39 3.32 15.01
N ARG A 141 18.50 3.22 15.76
CA ARG A 141 19.11 4.37 16.44
C ARG A 141 19.62 5.43 15.47
N LYS A 142 19.98 5.10 14.22
CA LYS A 142 20.36 6.09 13.20
C LYS A 142 19.19 7.01 12.88
N ILE A 143 17.97 6.50 12.81
CA ILE A 143 16.76 7.33 12.59
C ILE A 143 16.54 8.28 13.76
N ARG A 144 16.70 7.79 15.00
CA ARG A 144 16.65 8.66 16.18
C ARG A 144 17.76 9.71 16.18
N HIS A 145 18.96 9.35 15.73
CA HIS A 145 20.07 10.30 15.62
C HIS A 145 19.73 11.47 14.71
N ILE A 146 18.91 11.25 13.67
CA ILE A 146 18.43 12.33 12.79
C ILE A 146 17.56 13.32 13.57
N THR A 147 16.69 12.86 14.47
CA THR A 147 15.77 13.74 15.22
C THR A 147 16.46 14.46 16.38
N ASP A 148 17.49 13.87 16.99
CA ASP A 148 18.04 14.33 18.26
C ASP A 148 19.41 15.05 18.14
N SER A 149 19.99 15.16 16.94
CA SER A 149 21.35 15.69 16.73
C SER A 149 21.42 17.01 15.96
N GLU A 150 22.63 17.51 15.71
CA GLU A 150 22.89 18.63 14.79
C GLU A 150 22.38 18.37 13.36
N LEU A 151 22.11 17.10 13.01
CA LEU A 151 21.49 16.72 11.75
C LEU A 151 20.01 17.09 11.67
N LYS A 152 19.30 17.32 12.79
CA LYS A 152 17.85 17.63 12.80
C LYS A 152 17.49 18.76 11.84
N ASN A 153 18.38 19.75 11.71
CA ASN A 153 18.15 20.90 10.83
C ASN A 153 18.67 20.69 9.40
N ARG A 154 19.39 19.60 9.12
CA ARG A 154 20.02 19.31 7.82
C ARG A 154 19.47 18.06 7.12
N LEU A 155 18.96 17.10 7.88
CA LEU A 155 18.39 15.86 7.41
C LEU A 155 16.98 15.73 7.98
N LEU A 156 15.99 15.87 7.11
CA LEU A 156 14.57 15.82 7.44
C LEU A 156 13.93 14.63 6.74
N PHE A 157 12.78 14.18 7.23
CA PHE A 157 12.02 13.17 6.53
C PHE A 157 10.51 13.38 6.59
N ILE A 158 9.83 12.88 5.56
CA ILE A 158 8.43 12.51 5.60
C ILE A 158 8.39 11.00 5.37
N ALA A 159 8.04 10.24 6.38
CA ALA A 159 7.97 8.79 6.31
C ALA A 159 6.51 8.33 6.33
N THR A 160 6.15 7.29 5.58
CA THR A 160 4.81 6.67 5.69
C THR A 160 4.88 5.34 6.42
N SER A 161 3.81 5.03 7.15
CA SER A 161 3.65 3.73 7.78
C SER A 161 2.21 3.27 7.86
N SER A 162 2.01 1.95 7.97
CA SER A 162 0.70 1.38 8.32
C SER A 162 0.46 1.33 9.83
N HIS A 163 1.51 1.49 10.63
CA HIS A 163 1.46 1.37 12.09
C HIS A 163 1.84 2.68 12.77
N GLY A 164 1.16 3.01 13.87
CA GLY A 164 1.56 4.14 14.70
C GLY A 164 2.77 3.81 15.60
N PRO A 165 3.43 4.83 16.17
CA PRO A 165 4.61 4.64 17.03
C PRO A 165 4.38 3.61 18.13
N SER A 166 3.26 3.69 18.87
CA SER A 166 2.94 2.74 19.94
C SER A 166 2.79 1.29 19.45
N GLN A 167 2.24 1.10 18.25
CA GLN A 167 2.09 -0.24 17.63
C GLN A 167 3.42 -0.80 17.12
N MET A 168 4.32 0.06 16.64
CA MET A 168 5.67 -0.37 16.23
C MET A 168 6.49 -0.87 17.42
N MET A 169 6.32 -0.28 18.60
CA MET A 169 7.05 -0.67 19.81
C MET A 169 6.71 -2.09 20.30
N SER A 170 5.63 -2.71 19.82
CA SER A 170 5.28 -4.09 20.20
C SER A 170 5.93 -5.17 19.32
N HIS A 171 6.71 -4.80 18.30
CA HIS A 171 7.25 -5.74 17.32
C HIS A 171 8.74 -5.52 17.03
N GLY A 172 9.42 -6.61 16.64
CA GLY A 172 10.79 -6.60 16.15
C GLY A 172 11.84 -6.04 17.13
N ALA A 173 12.96 -5.57 16.57
CA ALA A 173 14.05 -4.95 17.32
C ALA A 173 13.65 -3.60 17.96
N ILE A 174 12.62 -2.93 17.43
CA ILE A 174 12.09 -1.67 17.97
C ILE A 174 11.61 -1.85 19.41
N SER A 175 11.03 -3.01 19.74
CA SER A 175 10.57 -3.33 21.11
C SER A 175 11.66 -3.32 22.17
N GLN A 176 12.93 -3.39 21.77
CA GLN A 176 14.08 -3.33 22.67
C GLN A 176 14.49 -1.89 23.02
N LEU A 177 13.88 -0.89 22.37
CA LEU A 177 14.11 0.53 22.66
C LEU A 177 13.23 0.98 23.82
N ASN A 178 13.77 1.85 24.66
CA ASN A 178 13.00 2.48 25.74
C ASN A 178 11.98 3.51 25.22
N GLU A 179 12.22 4.05 24.02
CA GLU A 179 11.44 5.14 23.42
C GLU A 179 11.42 4.99 21.90
N SER A 180 10.40 5.58 21.27
CA SER A 180 10.20 5.53 19.82
C SER A 180 11.38 6.15 19.04
N PRO A 181 11.76 5.61 17.87
CA PRO A 181 12.70 6.27 16.95
C PRO A 181 12.17 7.60 16.38
N PHE A 182 10.90 7.94 16.64
CA PHE A 182 10.23 9.14 16.15
C PHE A 182 9.87 10.15 17.28
N TYR A 183 10.67 10.22 18.34
CA TYR A 183 10.38 10.96 19.59
C TYR A 183 10.13 12.47 19.42
N ASP A 184 10.68 13.12 18.39
CA ASP A 184 10.48 14.55 18.08
C ASP A 184 10.02 14.75 16.62
N CYS A 185 9.03 13.95 16.23
CA CYS A 185 8.46 13.91 14.90
C CYS A 185 6.96 14.22 14.97
N ASP A 186 6.45 15.02 14.03
CA ASP A 186 5.01 15.21 13.91
C ASP A 186 4.37 13.91 13.43
N VAL A 187 3.33 13.44 14.11
CA VAL A 187 2.60 12.23 13.74
C VAL A 187 1.26 12.63 13.13
N VAL A 188 1.04 12.30 11.86
CA VAL A 188 -0.15 12.68 11.10
C VAL A 188 -0.86 11.44 10.59
N TYR A 189 -2.15 11.31 10.91
CA TYR A 189 -2.99 10.24 10.38
C TYR A 189 -3.72 10.72 9.13
N LEU A 190 -3.56 10.01 8.02
CA LEU A 190 -4.28 10.32 6.78
C LEU A 190 -5.80 10.12 7.01
N PRO A 191 -6.61 11.18 6.83
CA PRO A 191 -8.04 11.08 7.02
C PRO A 191 -8.72 10.35 5.85
N LEU A 192 -9.93 9.87 6.11
CA LEU A 192 -10.91 9.56 5.09
C LEU A 192 -11.29 10.85 4.35
N LEU A 193 -11.64 10.73 3.07
CA LEU A 193 -12.06 11.83 2.22
C LEU A 193 -13.45 12.32 2.64
N THR A 194 -13.61 13.62 2.72
CA THR A 194 -14.86 14.33 2.93
C THR A 194 -15.69 14.39 1.65
N THR A 195 -16.99 14.66 1.77
CA THR A 195 -17.89 14.86 0.62
C THR A 195 -17.36 15.90 -0.38
N ARG A 196 -16.69 16.96 0.12
CA ARG A 196 -16.10 18.01 -0.72
C ARG A 196 -14.93 17.47 -1.54
N GLU A 197 -14.04 16.69 -0.93
CA GLU A 197 -12.91 16.08 -1.62
C GLU A 197 -13.38 15.02 -2.63
N ILE A 198 -14.39 14.20 -2.27
CA ILE A 198 -15.04 13.25 -3.18
C ILE A 198 -15.61 13.97 -4.42
N SER A 199 -16.29 15.11 -4.21
CA SER A 199 -16.84 15.93 -5.30
C SER A 199 -15.74 16.48 -6.23
N ALA A 200 -14.64 16.97 -5.65
CA ALA A 200 -13.49 17.47 -6.42
C ALA A 200 -12.87 16.35 -7.28
N ILE A 201 -12.55 15.19 -6.68
CA ILE A 201 -11.99 14.03 -7.39
C ILE A 201 -12.92 13.54 -8.50
N SER A 202 -14.23 13.51 -8.24
CA SER A 202 -15.22 13.10 -9.23
C SER A 202 -15.23 14.05 -10.43
N SER A 203 -15.16 15.36 -10.16
CA SER A 203 -15.12 16.40 -11.19
C SER A 203 -13.85 16.34 -12.04
N GLU A 204 -12.69 16.11 -11.42
CA GLU A 204 -11.41 15.92 -12.12
C GLU A 204 -11.42 14.71 -13.06
N ARG A 205 -12.19 13.68 -12.72
CA ARG A 205 -12.41 12.50 -13.57
C ARG A 205 -13.49 12.71 -14.65
N GLY A 206 -14.02 13.92 -14.77
CA GLY A 206 -15.04 14.29 -15.74
C GLY A 206 -16.44 13.78 -15.39
N LEU A 207 -16.73 13.54 -14.11
CA LEU A 207 -18.04 13.09 -13.65
C LEU A 207 -18.79 14.26 -13.01
N SER A 208 -19.96 14.60 -13.56
CA SER A 208 -20.90 15.54 -12.94
C SER A 208 -21.92 14.75 -12.12
N LEU A 209 -21.83 14.84 -10.79
CA LEU A 209 -22.63 14.06 -9.86
C LEU A 209 -23.53 14.98 -9.02
N SER A 210 -24.77 14.56 -8.75
CA SER A 210 -25.67 15.28 -7.84
C SER A 210 -25.26 15.12 -6.37
N GLU A 211 -25.81 15.94 -5.47
CA GLU A 211 -25.59 15.78 -4.02
C GLU A 211 -26.04 14.42 -3.50
N ALA A 212 -27.12 13.87 -4.08
CA ALA A 212 -27.61 12.53 -3.73
C ALA A 212 -26.61 11.44 -4.16
N ASP A 213 -26.04 11.56 -5.36
CA ASP A 213 -25.02 10.63 -5.87
C ASP A 213 -23.75 10.67 -5.02
N LEU A 214 -23.29 11.88 -4.66
CA LEU A 214 -22.13 12.08 -3.79
C LEU A 214 -22.36 11.47 -2.40
N SER A 215 -23.54 11.67 -1.84
CA SER A 215 -23.93 11.09 -0.54
C SER A 215 -23.98 9.57 -0.60
N PHE A 216 -24.48 8.99 -1.70
CA PHE A 216 -24.48 7.54 -1.92
C PHE A 216 -23.05 6.99 -2.04
N ILE A 217 -22.17 7.63 -2.81
CA ILE A 217 -20.78 7.22 -2.98
C ILE A 217 -20.01 7.33 -1.65
N GLU A 218 -20.22 8.40 -0.91
CA GLU A 218 -19.65 8.56 0.44
C GLU A 218 -20.15 7.45 1.36
N TRP A 219 -21.45 7.15 1.38
CA TRP A 219 -22.01 6.06 2.17
C TRP A 219 -21.44 4.68 1.79
N MET A 220 -21.23 4.42 0.49
CA MET A 220 -20.65 3.17 0.00
C MET A 220 -19.18 3.02 0.40
N THR A 221 -18.39 4.09 0.21
CA THR A 221 -16.91 4.04 0.31
C THR A 221 -16.39 4.47 1.69
N GLY A 222 -17.20 5.16 2.47
CA GLY A 222 -16.77 5.86 3.68
C GLY A 222 -15.70 6.91 3.46
N GLY A 223 -15.55 7.42 2.23
CA GLY A 223 -14.44 8.31 1.87
C GLY A 223 -13.08 7.62 1.76
N HIS A 224 -13.02 6.28 1.71
CA HIS A 224 -11.74 5.59 1.52
C HIS A 224 -11.24 5.76 0.07
N PRO A 225 -10.02 6.32 -0.17
CA PRO A 225 -9.56 6.69 -1.52
C PRO A 225 -9.55 5.53 -2.52
N TYR A 226 -9.06 4.35 -2.12
CA TYR A 226 -9.03 3.19 -3.02
C TYR A 226 -10.43 2.66 -3.37
N LEU A 227 -11.34 2.53 -2.39
CA LEU A 227 -12.74 2.17 -2.64
C LEU A 227 -13.42 3.22 -3.53
N LEU A 228 -13.18 4.51 -3.28
CA LEU A 228 -13.67 5.58 -4.14
C LEU A 228 -13.19 5.41 -5.58
N GLY A 229 -11.90 5.09 -5.77
CA GLY A 229 -11.34 4.81 -7.09
C GLY A 229 -12.13 3.75 -7.85
N ILE A 230 -12.40 2.61 -7.20
CA ILE A 230 -13.20 1.51 -7.77
C ILE A 230 -14.64 1.96 -8.03
N VAL A 231 -15.30 2.59 -7.06
CA VAL A 231 -16.69 3.06 -7.22
C VAL A 231 -16.83 4.02 -8.39
N LEU A 232 -15.91 4.98 -8.55
CA LEU A 232 -15.94 5.94 -9.65
C LEU A 232 -15.73 5.28 -11.03
N GLU A 233 -14.99 4.17 -11.12
CA GLU A 233 -14.89 3.37 -12.35
C GLU A 233 -16.24 2.76 -12.75
N TYR A 234 -16.96 2.19 -11.77
CA TYR A 234 -18.30 1.65 -12.00
C TYR A 234 -19.34 2.73 -12.30
N VAL A 235 -19.28 3.87 -11.61
CA VAL A 235 -20.12 5.04 -11.87
C VAL A 235 -19.92 5.53 -13.31
N LYS A 236 -18.66 5.66 -13.76
CA LYS A 236 -18.35 6.04 -15.15
C LYS A 236 -18.93 5.03 -16.16
N THR A 237 -18.80 3.73 -15.86
CA THR A 237 -19.35 2.66 -16.70
C THR A 237 -20.89 2.69 -16.72
N ASN A 238 -21.52 3.01 -15.59
CA ASN A 238 -22.97 3.12 -15.47
C ASN A 238 -23.52 4.29 -16.28
N LEU A 239 -22.93 5.48 -16.14
CA LEU A 239 -23.34 6.67 -16.89
C LEU A 239 -23.16 6.49 -18.40
N ALA A 240 -22.07 5.83 -18.83
CA ALA A 240 -21.85 5.51 -20.24
C ALA A 240 -22.91 4.55 -20.82
N ARG A 241 -23.51 3.67 -20.00
CA ARG A 241 -24.56 2.74 -20.42
C ARG A 241 -25.94 3.41 -20.56
N ASN A 242 -26.20 4.43 -19.74
CA ASN A 242 -27.53 5.02 -19.63
C ASN A 242 -27.80 6.18 -20.63
N ASN A 243 -26.85 6.52 -21.52
CA ASN A 243 -26.99 7.53 -22.58
C ASN A 243 -27.55 8.89 -22.11
N ALA A 244 -27.36 9.26 -20.84
CA ALA A 244 -27.82 10.53 -20.30
C ALA A 244 -26.94 10.95 -19.11
N GLU A 245 -26.38 12.15 -19.17
CA GLU A 245 -25.70 12.82 -18.05
C GLU A 245 -26.67 13.22 -16.92
N SER A 246 -27.98 13.02 -17.13
CA SER A 246 -29.06 13.47 -16.24
C SER A 246 -29.92 12.33 -15.64
N THR A 247 -29.54 11.07 -15.85
CA THR A 247 -30.21 9.94 -15.19
C THR A 247 -29.58 9.66 -13.82
N PRO A 248 -30.39 9.44 -12.76
CA PRO A 248 -29.87 9.00 -11.46
C PRO A 248 -29.01 7.75 -11.60
N LEU A 249 -28.00 7.61 -10.74
CA LEU A 249 -27.19 6.40 -10.71
C LEU A 249 -28.07 5.17 -10.45
N ASP A 250 -27.84 4.09 -11.20
CA ASP A 250 -28.44 2.80 -10.91
C ASP A 250 -27.75 2.20 -9.67
N THR A 251 -28.28 2.54 -8.50
CA THR A 251 -27.74 2.11 -7.21
C THR A 251 -27.77 0.60 -7.05
N GLU A 252 -28.75 -0.09 -7.65
CA GLU A 252 -28.85 -1.55 -7.58
C GLU A 252 -27.74 -2.20 -8.42
N PHE A 253 -27.50 -1.68 -9.64
CA PHE A 253 -26.38 -2.11 -10.46
C PHE A 253 -25.05 -1.91 -9.73
N LEU A 254 -24.81 -0.73 -9.17
CA LEU A 254 -23.57 -0.41 -8.46
C LEU A 254 -23.38 -1.34 -7.26
N HIS A 255 -24.40 -1.48 -6.41
CA HIS A 255 -24.37 -2.34 -5.24
C HIS A 255 -24.05 -3.80 -5.60
N ARG A 256 -24.76 -4.37 -6.58
CA ARG A 256 -24.57 -5.76 -7.02
C ARG A 256 -23.17 -6.04 -7.55
N HIS A 257 -22.59 -5.12 -8.32
CA HIS A 257 -21.28 -5.33 -8.94
C HIS A 257 -20.12 -5.02 -7.99
N LEU A 258 -20.27 -4.01 -7.12
CA LEU A 258 -19.22 -3.65 -6.18
C LEU A 258 -19.03 -4.71 -5.09
N LEU A 259 -20.09 -5.38 -4.64
CA LEU A 259 -19.98 -6.43 -3.62
C LEU A 259 -19.30 -7.72 -4.09
N ILE A 260 -19.31 -7.96 -5.39
CA ILE A 260 -18.61 -9.10 -6.00
C ILE A 260 -17.26 -8.70 -6.62
N ASP A 261 -16.91 -7.40 -6.61
CA ASP A 261 -15.63 -6.94 -7.11
C ASP A 261 -14.52 -7.42 -6.19
N GLU A 262 -13.65 -8.27 -6.72
CA GLU A 262 -12.58 -8.92 -5.97
C GLU A 262 -11.63 -7.89 -5.30
N ARG A 263 -11.44 -6.70 -5.89
CA ARG A 263 -10.59 -5.64 -5.31
C ARG A 263 -11.24 -5.02 -4.08
N VAL A 264 -12.56 -4.87 -4.08
CA VAL A 264 -13.34 -4.40 -2.93
C VAL A 264 -13.25 -5.43 -1.80
N ILE A 265 -13.55 -6.70 -2.12
CA ILE A 265 -13.51 -7.80 -1.14
C ILE A 265 -12.13 -7.90 -0.49
N TRP A 266 -11.07 -7.90 -1.31
CA TRP A 266 -9.69 -7.97 -0.84
C TRP A 266 -9.33 -6.83 0.09
N LEU A 267 -9.66 -5.58 -0.28
CA LEU A 267 -9.34 -4.44 0.56
C LEU A 267 -10.11 -4.51 1.88
N CYS A 268 -11.42 -4.81 1.83
CA CYS A 268 -12.24 -4.89 3.03
C CYS A 268 -11.75 -5.98 4.00
N ARG A 269 -11.36 -7.16 3.51
CA ARG A 269 -10.74 -8.20 4.34
C ARG A 269 -9.39 -7.76 4.92
N THR A 270 -8.55 -7.13 4.10
CA THR A 270 -7.25 -6.61 4.58
C THR A 270 -7.43 -5.55 5.66
N LEU A 271 -8.43 -4.69 5.55
CA LEU A 271 -8.75 -3.70 6.57
C LEU A 271 -9.27 -4.36 7.85
N ALA A 272 -10.07 -5.43 7.74
CA ALA A 272 -10.56 -6.18 8.89
C ALA A 272 -9.43 -6.89 9.65
N GLU A 273 -8.45 -7.47 8.94
CA GLU A 273 -7.25 -8.08 9.54
C GLU A 273 -6.41 -7.08 10.34
N GLN A 274 -6.47 -5.80 9.99
CA GLN A 274 -5.75 -4.72 10.70
C GLN A 274 -6.52 -4.18 11.92
N LEU A 275 -7.76 -4.63 12.17
CA LEU A 275 -8.55 -4.22 13.32
C LEU A 275 -8.12 -4.98 14.58
N PRO A 276 -7.98 -4.30 15.73
CA PRO A 276 -7.89 -4.96 17.03
C PRO A 276 -9.09 -5.88 17.28
N LEU A 277 -8.87 -6.97 18.01
CA LEU A 277 -9.92 -7.93 18.38
C LEU A 277 -11.15 -7.27 19.04
N SER A 278 -10.95 -6.18 19.79
CA SER A 278 -12.05 -5.40 20.38
C SER A 278 -12.92 -4.71 19.32
N GLN A 279 -12.32 -4.16 18.26
CA GLN A 279 -13.04 -3.52 17.15
C GLN A 279 -13.74 -4.56 16.27
N LEU A 280 -13.12 -5.72 16.05
CA LEU A 280 -13.76 -6.83 15.31
C LEU A 280 -15.02 -7.32 16.02
N LYS A 281 -14.99 -7.48 17.35
CA LYS A 281 -16.19 -7.87 18.11
C LYS A 281 -17.33 -6.87 17.96
N VAL A 282 -17.05 -5.57 18.04
CA VAL A 282 -18.06 -4.53 17.82
C VAL A 282 -18.62 -4.60 16.40
N LEU A 283 -17.77 -4.80 15.40
CA LEU A 283 -18.19 -4.94 14.01
C LEU A 283 -19.11 -6.16 13.83
N ASP A 284 -18.76 -7.30 14.39
CA ASP A 284 -19.55 -8.53 14.31
C ASP A 284 -20.89 -8.38 15.06
N GLU A 285 -20.90 -7.73 16.22
CA GLU A 285 -22.14 -7.39 16.96
C GLU A 285 -23.05 -6.44 16.16
N LEU A 286 -22.47 -5.42 15.51
CA LEU A 286 -23.22 -4.50 14.65
C LEU A 286 -23.89 -5.21 13.47
N ILE A 287 -23.21 -6.20 12.88
CA ILE A 287 -23.73 -7.01 11.77
C ILE A 287 -24.89 -7.89 12.24
N ASN A 288 -24.76 -8.49 13.42
CA ASN A 288 -25.76 -9.39 14.00
C ASN A 288 -26.98 -8.64 14.57
N SER A 289 -26.83 -7.37 14.95
CA SER A 289 -27.92 -6.52 15.41
C SER A 289 -28.78 -6.04 14.22
N GLU A 290 -29.69 -6.89 13.73
CA GLU A 290 -30.63 -6.51 12.65
C GLU A 290 -31.63 -5.39 13.04
N ASN A 291 -31.61 -4.88 14.28
CA ASN A 291 -32.50 -3.81 14.75
C ASN A 291 -31.71 -2.55 15.13
N GLU A 292 -31.96 -1.44 14.41
CA GLU A 292 -31.40 -0.10 14.70
C GLU A 292 -31.59 0.35 16.17
N GLN A 293 -32.61 -0.17 16.85
CA GLN A 293 -32.90 0.13 18.27
C GLN A 293 -31.90 -0.49 19.26
N ASN A 294 -31.20 -1.57 18.91
CA ASN A 294 -30.23 -2.25 19.80
C ASN A 294 -28.79 -1.71 19.70
N ARG A 295 -28.49 -0.78 18.78
CA ARG A 295 -27.15 -0.16 18.65
C ARG A 295 -26.68 0.61 19.89
N HIS A 296 -27.62 0.99 20.77
CA HIS A 296 -27.34 1.73 22.00
C HIS A 296 -26.88 0.83 23.16
N GLN A 297 -26.94 -0.50 22.99
CA GLN A 297 -26.61 -1.50 24.02
C GLN A 297 -25.29 -2.25 23.77
N VAL A 298 -24.52 -1.89 22.74
CA VAL A 298 -23.15 -2.39 22.60
C VAL A 298 -22.33 -1.79 23.75
N ASP A 299 -21.90 -2.65 24.67
CA ASP A 299 -21.40 -2.30 26.00
C ASP A 299 -20.38 -1.14 26.02
N LEU A 300 -20.64 -0.16 26.89
CA LEU A 300 -19.74 0.96 27.25
C LEU A 300 -18.32 0.49 27.66
N VAL A 301 -18.15 -0.79 27.99
CA VAL A 301 -16.88 -1.42 28.35
C VAL A 301 -15.91 -1.48 27.15
N ILE A 302 -16.40 -1.47 25.91
CA ILE A 302 -15.55 -1.51 24.70
C ILE A 302 -15.04 -0.11 24.33
N ALA A 303 -15.75 0.96 24.71
CA ALA A 303 -15.42 2.34 24.40
C ALA A 303 -14.07 2.80 24.97
N ASP A 304 -13.69 2.28 26.15
CA ASP A 304 -12.48 2.67 26.89
C ASP A 304 -11.16 2.15 26.28
N LYS A 305 -11.24 1.30 25.23
CA LYS A 305 -10.07 0.67 24.58
C LYS A 305 -9.90 1.01 23.10
N LEU A 306 -10.71 1.92 22.55
CA LEU A 306 -10.58 2.39 21.17
C LEU A 306 -9.52 3.49 21.02
N GLU A 307 -8.40 3.39 21.74
CA GLU A 307 -7.29 4.36 21.68
C GLU A 307 -6.53 4.33 20.35
N HIS A 308 -6.89 3.46 19.41
CA HIS A 308 -6.17 3.31 18.15
C HIS A 308 -7.07 3.69 16.97
N ASN A 309 -6.85 4.93 16.55
CA ASN A 309 -7.20 5.73 15.36
C ASN A 309 -7.57 5.03 14.01
N SER A 310 -8.03 3.79 14.01
CA SER A 310 -8.71 3.21 12.85
C SER A 310 -10.08 3.91 12.79
N LYS A 311 -10.23 4.91 11.91
CA LYS A 311 -11.53 5.56 11.65
C LYS A 311 -12.56 4.59 11.03
N LEU A 312 -12.32 3.27 11.09
CA LEU A 312 -13.12 2.22 10.48
C LEU A 312 -14.37 1.90 11.29
N VAL A 313 -14.25 1.89 12.63
CA VAL A 313 -15.36 1.75 13.57
C VAL A 313 -15.27 2.88 14.59
N THR A 314 -16.28 3.75 14.62
CA THR A 314 -16.30 4.94 15.49
C THR A 314 -17.54 4.97 16.36
N PHE A 315 -17.47 5.61 17.53
CA PHE A 315 -18.63 5.81 18.39
C PHE A 315 -19.10 7.26 18.30
N GLU A 316 -20.37 7.47 17.95
CA GLU A 316 -21.04 8.76 17.97
C GLU A 316 -22.06 8.78 19.11
N ALA A 317 -21.96 9.75 20.03
CA ALA A 317 -22.81 9.81 21.24
C ALA A 317 -24.32 9.75 20.98
N MET A 318 -24.78 10.20 19.80
CA MET A 318 -26.20 10.16 19.42
C MET A 318 -26.56 9.01 18.45
N LYS A 319 -25.59 8.36 17.81
CA LYS A 319 -25.83 7.31 16.80
C LYS A 319 -25.31 5.91 17.19
N GLY A 320 -24.61 5.82 18.33
CA GLY A 320 -23.91 4.61 18.74
C GLY A 320 -22.69 4.35 17.84
N TYR A 321 -22.32 3.08 17.71
CA TYR A 321 -21.23 2.68 16.84
C TYR A 321 -21.61 2.78 15.36
N THR A 322 -20.72 3.38 14.56
CA THR A 322 -20.82 3.55 13.12
C THR A 322 -19.63 2.89 12.44
N VAL A 323 -19.87 2.34 11.24
CA VAL A 323 -18.85 1.77 10.37
C VAL A 323 -18.64 2.73 9.23
N PHE A 324 -17.38 2.98 8.87
CA PHE A 324 -17.04 4.01 7.88
C PHE A 324 -17.69 3.76 6.51
N SER A 325 -17.72 2.51 6.04
CA SER A 325 -18.11 2.13 4.67
C SER A 325 -19.18 1.04 4.68
N ARG A 326 -20.20 1.23 3.84
CA ARG A 326 -21.21 0.19 3.60
C ARG A 326 -20.60 -1.05 2.94
N LEU A 327 -19.72 -0.88 1.95
CA LEU A 327 -19.02 -1.99 1.29
C LEU A 327 -18.25 -2.84 2.30
N PHE A 328 -17.52 -2.19 3.22
CA PHE A 328 -16.79 -2.91 4.28
C PHE A 328 -17.71 -3.73 5.19
N LEU A 329 -18.83 -3.14 5.64
CA LEU A 329 -19.80 -3.84 6.48
C LEU A 329 -20.42 -5.04 5.76
N GLU A 330 -20.80 -4.88 4.49
CA GLU A 330 -21.48 -5.94 3.73
C GLU A 330 -20.53 -7.07 3.32
N THR A 331 -19.28 -6.76 2.98
CA THR A 331 -18.26 -7.79 2.77
C THR A 331 -18.06 -8.61 4.06
N ARG A 332 -17.92 -7.97 5.22
CA ARG A 332 -17.77 -8.69 6.50
C ARG A 332 -19.00 -9.53 6.83
N ARG A 333 -20.21 -9.03 6.57
CA ARG A 333 -21.45 -9.81 6.75
C ARG A 333 -21.47 -11.06 5.88
N SER A 334 -21.02 -10.95 4.63
CA SER A 334 -20.91 -12.12 3.75
C SER A 334 -19.94 -13.15 4.32
N ASP A 335 -18.79 -12.72 4.86
CA ASP A 335 -17.80 -13.63 5.45
C ASP A 335 -18.38 -14.40 6.65
N ILE A 336 -19.09 -13.72 7.57
CA ILE A 336 -19.72 -14.36 8.74
C ILE A 336 -20.78 -15.39 8.33
N LEU A 337 -21.64 -15.05 7.35
CA LEU A 337 -22.69 -15.96 6.88
C LEU A 337 -22.13 -17.22 6.21
N HIS A 338 -20.94 -17.13 5.62
CA HIS A 338 -20.23 -18.28 5.07
C HIS A 338 -19.52 -19.12 6.16
N GLU A 339 -19.14 -18.52 7.29
CA GLU A 339 -18.56 -19.23 8.44
C GLU A 339 -19.61 -20.05 9.23
N ASP A 340 -20.85 -19.55 9.38
CA ASP A 340 -21.92 -20.21 10.15
C ASP A 340 -22.57 -21.43 9.46
N GLN A 341 -22.30 -21.67 8.17
CA GLN A 341 -22.93 -22.74 7.38
C GLN A 341 -22.09 -24.03 7.23
N SER A 342 -21.06 -24.26 8.05
CA SER A 342 -20.18 -25.44 7.92
C SER A 342 -20.11 -26.37 9.14
N VAL A 343 -21.04 -27.32 9.23
CA VAL A 343 -20.73 -28.74 9.49
C VAL A 343 -21.42 -29.52 8.36
N GLU A 344 -20.64 -30.27 7.57
CA GLU A 344 -21.02 -30.94 6.30
C GLU A 344 -21.07 -30.07 5.02
N HIS A 345 -20.01 -29.30 4.79
CA HIS A 345 -19.33 -29.21 3.48
C HIS A 345 -18.05 -28.41 3.66
N ILE A 346 -16.95 -29.09 3.99
CA ILE A 346 -15.62 -28.50 3.81
C ILE A 346 -15.36 -28.49 2.31
N ILE A 347 -15.81 -27.43 1.64
CA ILE A 347 -15.22 -27.02 0.37
C ILE A 347 -14.03 -26.16 0.76
N PRO A 348 -12.78 -26.57 0.50
CA PRO A 348 -11.66 -25.67 0.61
C PRO A 348 -11.86 -24.58 -0.45
N TYR A 349 -12.32 -23.39 -0.04
CA TYR A 349 -12.46 -22.23 -0.93
C TYR A 349 -11.09 -21.63 -1.22
N GLY A 350 -10.29 -22.41 -1.94
CA GLY A 350 -9.19 -22.01 -2.79
C GLY A 350 -9.47 -22.57 -4.17
N GLN A 351 -10.49 -22.05 -4.86
CA GLN A 351 -10.59 -22.04 -6.32
C GLN A 351 -11.45 -20.84 -6.75
N PRO A 352 -10.96 -19.98 -7.66
CA PRO A 352 -11.79 -18.95 -8.26
C PRO A 352 -12.88 -19.64 -9.09
N ILE A 353 -14.13 -19.33 -8.82
CA ILE A 353 -15.24 -19.68 -9.72
C ILE A 353 -15.06 -18.79 -10.96
N LEU A 354 -14.28 -19.30 -11.92
CA LEU A 354 -14.27 -18.84 -13.31
C LEU A 354 -15.66 -19.11 -13.91
N ARG A 355 -16.61 -18.23 -13.64
CA ARG A 355 -17.85 -18.15 -14.41
C ARG A 355 -17.92 -16.79 -15.10
N ASN A 356 -17.57 -16.84 -16.38
CA ASN A 356 -17.83 -15.85 -17.43
C ASN A 356 -16.80 -14.75 -17.70
N LEU A 357 -15.51 -15.09 -17.73
CA LEU A 357 -14.55 -14.41 -18.61
C LEU A 357 -13.98 -15.44 -19.58
N LYS A 358 -14.53 -15.46 -20.79
CA LYS A 358 -14.02 -16.27 -21.89
C LYS A 358 -12.56 -15.84 -22.18
N SER A 359 -11.66 -16.82 -22.19
CA SER A 359 -10.34 -16.82 -22.85
C SER A 359 -9.25 -15.84 -22.40
N GLN A 360 -8.87 -15.79 -21.13
CA GLN A 360 -7.57 -15.21 -20.74
C GLN A 360 -6.79 -16.06 -19.75
N SER A 361 -5.46 -16.10 -19.95
CA SER A 361 -4.51 -16.71 -19.01
C SER A 361 -4.66 -16.03 -17.63
N PRO A 362 -4.52 -16.75 -16.51
CA PRO A 362 -4.63 -16.12 -15.19
C PRO A 362 -3.50 -15.11 -14.92
N PHE A 363 -2.47 -15.06 -15.78
CA PHE A 363 -1.36 -14.13 -15.71
C PHE A 363 -1.46 -13.08 -16.83
N GLU A 364 -1.49 -11.78 -16.49
CA GLU A 364 -1.13 -10.71 -17.43
C GLU A 364 0.20 -10.10 -17.00
N LEU A 365 1.17 -10.08 -17.91
CA LEU A 365 2.52 -9.59 -17.62
C LEU A 365 2.75 -8.25 -18.31
N ASP A 366 2.95 -7.20 -17.52
CA ASP A 366 3.53 -5.95 -17.96
C ASP A 366 5.07 -6.06 -17.89
N GLU A 367 5.68 -6.43 -19.01
CA GLU A 367 7.13 -6.59 -19.13
C GLU A 367 7.89 -5.27 -18.98
N GLN A 368 7.28 -4.13 -19.31
CA GLN A 368 7.93 -2.83 -19.25
C GLN A 368 8.08 -2.36 -17.81
N HIS A 369 7.05 -2.57 -17.00
CA HIS A 369 7.02 -2.15 -15.59
C HIS A 369 7.42 -3.28 -14.62
N GLY A 370 7.60 -4.51 -15.12
CA GLY A 370 7.96 -5.67 -14.31
C GLY A 370 6.84 -6.01 -13.33
N ILE A 371 5.60 -6.03 -13.78
CA ILE A 371 4.43 -6.33 -12.96
C ILE A 371 3.70 -7.50 -13.60
N VAL A 372 3.37 -8.52 -12.80
CA VAL A 372 2.42 -9.55 -13.21
C VAL A 372 1.14 -9.41 -12.42
N SER A 373 0.00 -9.40 -13.11
CA SER A 373 -1.31 -9.59 -12.50
C SER A 373 -1.62 -11.09 -12.47
N LEU A 374 -1.99 -11.61 -11.30
CA LEU A 374 -2.56 -12.94 -11.14
C LEU A 374 -3.97 -12.78 -10.57
N GLY A 375 -4.98 -12.77 -11.45
CA GLY A 375 -6.30 -12.24 -11.10
C GLY A 375 -6.17 -10.79 -10.57
N ILE A 376 -6.53 -10.56 -9.31
CA ILE A 376 -6.42 -9.26 -8.63
C ILE A 376 -5.07 -8.95 -7.95
N ARG A 377 -4.12 -9.90 -7.91
CA ARG A 377 -2.81 -9.67 -7.29
C ARG A 377 -1.86 -9.04 -8.30
N MET A 378 -1.56 -7.74 -8.15
CA MET A 378 -0.44 -7.11 -8.85
C MET A 378 0.86 -7.35 -8.10
N ILE A 379 1.74 -8.12 -8.73
CA ILE A 379 2.97 -8.62 -8.12
C ILE A 379 4.15 -8.02 -8.88
N SER A 380 4.99 -7.27 -8.17
CA SER A 380 6.22 -6.73 -8.77
C SER A 380 7.29 -7.80 -8.91
N LEU A 381 7.80 -7.93 -10.12
CA LEU A 381 8.85 -8.85 -10.53
C LEU A 381 10.15 -8.08 -10.78
N THR A 382 11.26 -8.68 -10.39
CA THR A 382 12.58 -8.22 -10.83
C THR A 382 12.73 -8.42 -12.34
N LYS A 383 13.71 -7.75 -12.97
CA LYS A 383 13.97 -7.91 -14.42
C LYS A 383 14.18 -9.37 -14.84
N LEU A 384 14.85 -10.15 -14.01
CA LEU A 384 15.12 -11.56 -14.28
C LEU A 384 13.87 -12.43 -14.10
N GLU A 385 13.06 -12.19 -13.07
CA GLU A 385 11.78 -12.88 -12.85
C GLU A 385 10.77 -12.54 -13.95
N THR A 386 10.71 -11.27 -14.37
CA THR A 386 9.90 -10.80 -15.50
C THR A 386 10.28 -11.56 -16.77
N ARG A 387 11.58 -11.65 -17.08
CA ARG A 387 12.07 -12.38 -18.24
C ARG A 387 11.83 -13.89 -18.16
N LEU A 388 11.98 -14.49 -16.98
CA LEU A 388 11.69 -15.90 -16.74
C LEU A 388 10.20 -16.20 -16.94
N LEU A 389 9.33 -15.41 -16.32
CA LEU A 389 7.89 -15.59 -16.41
C LEU A 389 7.38 -15.34 -17.84
N SER A 390 7.87 -14.29 -18.52
CA SER A 390 7.60 -14.05 -19.94
C SER A 390 7.97 -15.25 -20.81
N TYR A 391 9.19 -15.79 -20.63
CA TYR A 391 9.66 -16.95 -21.38
C TYR A 391 8.78 -18.19 -21.18
N MET A 392 8.33 -18.43 -19.94
CA MET A 392 7.46 -19.57 -19.60
C MET A 392 6.00 -19.35 -20.01
N LEU A 393 5.48 -18.11 -19.97
CA LEU A 393 4.13 -17.77 -20.46
C LEU A 393 4.01 -17.96 -21.97
N ALA A 394 5.05 -17.58 -22.72
CA ALA A 394 5.13 -17.85 -24.15
C ALA A 394 5.12 -19.35 -24.48
N ARG A 395 5.45 -20.21 -23.50
CA ARG A 395 5.46 -21.68 -23.60
C ARG A 395 4.54 -22.32 -22.56
N LYS A 396 3.44 -21.64 -22.20
CA LYS A 396 2.48 -22.13 -21.21
C LYS A 396 2.06 -23.57 -21.51
N ASN A 397 1.85 -24.36 -20.47
CA ASN A 397 1.50 -25.77 -20.57
C ASN A 397 2.53 -26.65 -21.32
N THR A 398 3.77 -26.19 -21.49
CA THR A 398 4.89 -26.96 -22.08
C THR A 398 6.05 -27.13 -21.09
N LEU A 399 6.76 -28.25 -21.15
CA LEU A 399 7.96 -28.48 -20.33
C LEU A 399 9.12 -27.63 -20.84
N CYS A 400 9.72 -26.82 -19.97
CA CYS A 400 10.97 -26.13 -20.20
C CYS A 400 12.09 -26.82 -19.40
N THR A 401 13.13 -27.30 -20.08
CA THR A 401 14.26 -27.97 -19.40
C THR A 401 15.13 -26.94 -18.68
N GLN A 402 15.91 -27.38 -17.68
CA GLN A 402 16.83 -26.48 -16.97
C GLN A 402 17.89 -25.87 -17.90
N GLU A 403 18.44 -26.67 -18.82
CA GLU A 403 19.37 -26.19 -19.86
C GLU A 403 18.72 -25.15 -20.78
N GLU A 404 17.47 -25.37 -21.19
CA GLU A 404 16.73 -24.44 -22.05
C GLU A 404 16.47 -23.11 -21.33
N LEU A 405 16.02 -23.16 -20.07
CA LEU A 405 15.80 -21.97 -19.26
C LEU A 405 17.11 -21.20 -19.06
N LEU A 406 18.18 -21.90 -18.67
CA LEU A 406 19.50 -21.33 -18.45
C LEU A 406 20.03 -20.61 -19.70
N LYS A 407 19.89 -21.24 -20.87
CA LYS A 407 20.36 -20.69 -22.16
C LYS A 407 19.59 -19.45 -22.61
N ASN A 408 18.28 -19.41 -22.38
CA ASN A 408 17.42 -18.38 -22.98
C ASN A 408 17.05 -17.22 -22.05
N VAL A 409 17.08 -17.43 -20.73
CA VAL A 409 16.71 -16.42 -19.73
C VAL A 409 17.94 -15.77 -19.09
N TRP A 410 19.05 -16.50 -18.93
CA TRP A 410 20.27 -16.00 -18.28
C TRP A 410 21.39 -15.64 -19.28
N PRO A 411 22.30 -14.73 -18.91
CA PRO A 411 23.59 -14.56 -19.61
C PRO A 411 24.46 -15.84 -19.52
N PRO A 412 25.37 -16.06 -20.49
CA PRO A 412 26.26 -17.23 -20.49
C PRO A 412 27.14 -17.30 -19.22
N GLY A 413 27.49 -18.52 -18.80
CA GLY A 413 28.36 -18.78 -17.64
C GLY A 413 27.65 -18.95 -16.30
N ARG A 414 26.31 -19.03 -16.28
CA ARG A 414 25.53 -19.39 -15.08
C ARG A 414 25.36 -20.91 -14.97
N ASN A 415 25.01 -21.40 -13.78
CA ASN A 415 24.74 -22.81 -13.51
C ASN A 415 23.26 -23.07 -13.16
N GLU A 416 22.87 -24.33 -13.22
CA GLU A 416 21.48 -24.80 -13.01
C GLU A 416 20.91 -24.41 -11.63
N LYS A 417 21.75 -24.26 -10.60
CA LYS A 417 21.33 -23.83 -9.25
C LYS A 417 20.71 -22.43 -9.24
N VAL A 418 21.10 -21.55 -10.16
CA VAL A 418 20.50 -20.21 -10.28
C VAL A 418 19.07 -20.28 -10.82
N VAL A 419 18.79 -21.26 -11.70
CA VAL A 419 17.43 -21.50 -12.23
C VAL A 419 16.50 -21.92 -11.10
N GLU A 420 16.91 -22.89 -10.29
CA GLU A 420 16.13 -23.37 -9.14
C GLU A 420 15.81 -22.25 -8.13
N ARG A 421 16.81 -21.44 -7.75
CA ARG A 421 16.59 -20.30 -6.84
C ARG A 421 15.62 -19.28 -7.40
N THR A 422 15.71 -18.98 -8.68
CA THR A 422 14.83 -17.98 -9.32
C THR A 422 13.41 -18.51 -9.49
N ILE A 423 13.24 -19.81 -9.78
CA ILE A 423 11.93 -20.46 -9.78
C ILE A 423 11.29 -20.40 -8.39
N ASN A 424 12.05 -20.66 -7.31
CA ASN A 424 11.51 -20.57 -5.95
C ASN A 424 11.11 -19.15 -5.56
N ARG A 425 11.92 -18.12 -5.90
CA ARG A 425 11.54 -16.71 -5.70
C ARG A 425 10.30 -16.31 -6.49
N LEU A 426 10.20 -16.78 -7.73
CA LEU A 426 9.03 -16.53 -8.55
C LEU A 426 7.80 -17.19 -7.94
N ARG A 427 7.91 -18.40 -7.37
CA ARG A 427 6.84 -19.07 -6.64
C ARG A 427 6.40 -18.34 -5.39
N GLU A 428 7.34 -17.86 -4.57
CA GLU A 428 7.02 -17.05 -3.37
C GLU A 428 6.18 -15.81 -3.72
N LYS A 429 6.34 -15.31 -4.94
CA LYS A 429 5.60 -14.15 -5.44
C LYS A 429 4.24 -14.51 -6.05
N ILE A 430 4.19 -15.53 -6.90
CA ILE A 430 3.01 -15.84 -7.71
C ILE A 430 2.12 -16.95 -7.14
N GLU A 431 2.65 -17.81 -6.27
CA GLU A 431 1.87 -18.87 -5.65
C GLU A 431 1.18 -18.35 -4.37
N ILE A 432 0.19 -19.10 -3.89
CA ILE A 432 -0.39 -18.88 -2.56
C ILE A 432 0.54 -19.48 -1.50
N ASP A 433 1.04 -20.69 -1.75
CA ASP A 433 2.09 -21.34 -0.96
C ASP A 433 3.19 -21.86 -1.90
N ALA A 434 4.41 -21.32 -1.77
CA ALA A 434 5.54 -21.72 -2.59
C ALA A 434 5.98 -23.20 -2.38
N LYS A 435 5.61 -23.81 -1.25
CA LYS A 435 5.91 -25.23 -0.95
C LYS A 435 4.94 -26.19 -1.63
N VAL A 436 3.76 -25.71 -2.01
CA VAL A 436 2.72 -26.46 -2.72
C VAL A 436 2.37 -25.70 -4.02
N PRO A 437 3.28 -25.68 -5.02
CA PRO A 437 3.10 -24.84 -6.20
C PRO A 437 2.00 -25.40 -7.10
N GLU A 438 1.09 -24.54 -7.52
CA GLU A 438 -0.02 -24.87 -8.43
C GLU A 438 0.26 -24.44 -9.86
N TYR A 439 0.98 -23.33 -10.06
CA TYR A 439 1.28 -22.78 -11.37
C TYR A 439 2.65 -23.23 -11.90
N LEU A 440 3.71 -23.08 -11.11
CA LEU A 440 5.07 -23.47 -11.51
C LEU A 440 5.39 -24.88 -11.00
N ILE A 441 5.16 -25.90 -11.82
CA ILE A 441 5.35 -27.31 -11.45
C ILE A 441 6.76 -27.79 -11.77
N ASN A 442 7.38 -28.47 -10.80
CA ASN A 442 8.66 -29.16 -11.00
C ASN A 442 8.41 -30.61 -11.47
N LEU A 443 8.96 -30.97 -12.63
CA LEU A 443 9.04 -32.34 -13.10
C LEU A 443 10.45 -32.86 -12.80
N LYS A 444 10.58 -33.61 -11.70
CA LYS A 444 11.86 -34.12 -11.18
C LYS A 444 12.71 -34.74 -12.29
N GLY A 445 13.95 -34.25 -12.42
CA GLY A 445 14.93 -34.73 -13.41
C GLY A 445 14.67 -34.28 -14.85
N LYS A 446 13.67 -33.42 -15.11
CA LYS A 446 13.31 -32.97 -16.47
C LYS A 446 13.25 -31.45 -16.61
N GLY A 447 12.72 -30.72 -15.64
CA GLY A 447 12.63 -29.25 -15.70
C GLY A 447 11.36 -28.70 -15.06
N TYR A 448 10.90 -27.54 -15.55
CA TYR A 448 9.77 -26.82 -15.00
C TYR A 448 8.68 -26.60 -16.04
N LYS A 449 7.43 -26.51 -15.58
CA LYS A 449 6.27 -26.27 -16.41
C LYS A 449 5.42 -25.17 -15.76
N LEU A 450 5.05 -24.15 -16.53
CA LEU A 450 4.05 -23.17 -16.10
C LEU A 450 2.68 -23.66 -16.56
N LEU A 451 1.80 -23.97 -15.61
CA LEU A 451 0.43 -24.37 -15.86
C LEU A 451 -0.46 -23.12 -15.90
N THR A 452 -1.30 -23.07 -16.93
CA THR A 452 -2.39 -22.11 -17.03
C THR A 452 -3.65 -22.87 -17.42
N PRO A 453 -4.80 -22.66 -16.77
CA PRO A 453 -6.06 -23.25 -17.20
C PRO A 453 -6.28 -22.92 -18.69
N SER A 454 -6.27 -23.94 -19.54
CA SER A 454 -6.51 -23.81 -20.97
C SER A 454 -7.90 -24.35 -21.30
N ASP A 455 -8.56 -23.72 -22.27
CA ASP A 455 -9.83 -24.18 -22.87
C ASP A 455 -9.84 -25.71 -23.06
N PRO A 456 -10.94 -26.40 -22.75
CA PRO A 456 -11.13 -27.80 -23.12
C PRO A 456 -11.48 -27.86 -24.61
N SER A 457 -10.46 -27.82 -25.46
CA SER A 457 -10.55 -28.31 -26.83
C SER A 457 -9.51 -29.40 -27.04
N ASN A 458 -9.86 -30.60 -26.56
CA ASN A 458 -9.55 -31.87 -27.19
C ASN A 458 -10.58 -32.92 -26.76
#